data_AF-A0A7C4HY14-F1
#
_entry.id   AF-A0A7C4HY14-F1
#
_cell.length_a   1.000
_cell.length_b   1.000
_cell.length_c   1.000
_cell.angle_alpha   90.00
_cell.angle_beta   90.00
_cell.angle_gamma   90.00
#
_symmetry.space_group_name_H-M   'P 1'
#
loop_
_entity.id
_entity.type
_entity.pdbx_description
1 polymer ?
#
loop_
_entity_poly.entity_id
_entity_poly.type
_entity_poly.pdbx_seq_one_letter_code
_entity_poly.pdbx_strand_id
1 'polypeptide(L)'
;MLLNSAPPPLLYFWRDLRKVKTELCQFCLRSGILCPKCRAKIEKGEVTQRDLEIARLLVSIEDEYPLLQDVYFRGSVEADNILAILVRRGDVNKILSYGGKIIKLLENKTGKNVRVLEYNASERKFIEDLFAPLTVLAINKIWLPDGSIETRVILRGKDKKRIMPNINAMKEIAKKVKGITLRVEFSD
;
A
#
# COMPACT_ATOMS: atom_id res chain seq x y z
N MET A 1 -38.37 -46.68 18.79
CA MET A 1 -38.41 -45.21 18.57
C MET A 1 -36.99 -44.77 18.22
N LEU A 2 -36.78 -44.42 16.95
CA LEU A 2 -35.48 -44.06 16.38
C LEU A 2 -35.17 -42.60 16.71
N LEU A 3 -34.06 -42.37 17.43
CA LEU A 3 -33.46 -41.04 17.58
C LEU A 3 -32.67 -40.72 16.31
N ASN A 4 -33.28 -39.95 15.42
CA ASN A 4 -32.60 -39.31 14.30
C ASN A 4 -31.67 -38.21 14.82
N SER A 5 -30.38 -38.52 14.99
CA SER A 5 -29.33 -37.51 15.08
C SER A 5 -29.02 -37.01 13.68
N ALA A 6 -29.59 -35.85 13.32
CA ALA A 6 -29.17 -35.14 12.13
C ALA A 6 -27.66 -34.80 12.25
N PRO A 7 -26.85 -35.05 11.20
CA PRO A 7 -25.47 -34.57 11.20
C PRO A 7 -25.46 -33.04 11.25
N PRO A 8 -24.50 -32.41 11.95
CA PRO A 8 -24.43 -30.95 12.01
C PRO A 8 -24.23 -30.38 10.61
N PRO A 9 -24.80 -29.20 10.31
CA PRO A 9 -24.72 -28.63 8.97
C PRO A 9 -23.26 -28.36 8.60
N LEU A 10 -22.86 -28.90 7.44
CA LEU A 10 -21.58 -28.69 6.76
C LEU A 10 -21.39 -27.23 6.28
N LEU A 11 -21.62 -26.25 7.16
CA LEU A 11 -21.53 -24.81 6.87
C LEU A 11 -20.17 -24.20 7.24
N TYR A 12 -19.22 -24.99 7.72
CA TYR A 12 -17.89 -24.50 8.12
C TYR A 12 -16.74 -24.87 7.18
N PHE A 13 -16.99 -25.57 6.07
CA PHE A 13 -15.91 -26.05 5.19
C PHE A 13 -15.68 -25.24 3.89
N TRP A 14 -16.47 -24.18 3.65
CA TRP A 14 -16.33 -23.30 2.47
C TRP A 14 -16.34 -21.81 2.84
N ARG A 15 -15.62 -21.42 3.89
CA ARG A 15 -15.35 -20.00 4.20
C ARG A 15 -13.94 -19.60 3.77
N ASP A 16 -13.50 -20.06 2.60
CA ASP A 16 -12.14 -19.81 2.15
C ASP A 16 -12.14 -19.39 0.69
N LEU A 17 -11.78 -18.13 0.42
CA LEU A 17 -11.30 -17.59 -0.87
C LEU A 17 -11.09 -16.06 -0.84
N ARG A 18 -11.41 -15.36 0.26
CA ARG A 18 -10.98 -13.97 0.44
C ARG A 18 -9.70 -13.99 1.26
N LYS A 19 -8.58 -13.69 0.62
CA LYS A 19 -7.25 -13.49 1.20
C LYS A 19 -6.63 -12.29 0.50
N VAL A 20 -5.77 -11.55 1.19
CA VAL A 20 -4.92 -10.52 0.60
C VAL A 20 -4.27 -11.12 -0.64
N LYS A 21 -4.51 -10.52 -1.80
CA LYS A 21 -4.00 -11.01 -3.07
C LYS A 21 -2.63 -10.40 -3.31
N THR A 22 -1.68 -11.20 -3.76
CA THR A 22 -0.29 -10.76 -4.00
C THR A 22 0.30 -11.54 -5.18
N GLU A 23 1.49 -11.15 -5.63
CA GLU A 23 2.28 -11.91 -6.61
C GLU A 23 2.80 -13.26 -6.08
N LEU A 24 2.77 -13.46 -4.76
CA LEU A 24 3.26 -14.66 -4.09
C LEU A 24 2.11 -15.56 -3.64
N CYS A 25 2.41 -16.86 -3.55
CA CYS A 25 1.44 -17.87 -3.15
C CYS A 25 1.09 -17.75 -1.66
N GLN A 26 -0.19 -17.93 -1.32
CA GLN A 26 -0.67 -17.84 0.07
C GLN A 26 0.05 -18.81 1.02
N PHE A 27 0.28 -20.04 0.58
CA PHE A 27 1.04 -21.03 1.34
C PHE A 27 2.46 -20.54 1.65
N CYS A 28 3.12 -19.90 0.70
CA CYS A 28 4.50 -19.41 0.80
C CYS A 28 4.61 -18.25 1.80
N LEU A 29 3.60 -17.38 1.81
CA LEU A 29 3.51 -16.26 2.74
C LEU A 29 3.24 -16.75 4.17
N ARG A 30 2.34 -17.72 4.36
CA ARG A 30 1.99 -18.23 5.69
C ARG A 30 3.03 -19.18 6.28
N SER A 31 3.60 -20.08 5.49
CA SER A 31 4.56 -21.10 5.97
C SER A 31 5.98 -20.56 6.16
N GLY A 32 6.33 -19.44 5.52
CA GLY A 32 7.70 -18.96 5.48
C GLY A 32 8.57 -19.67 4.42
N ILE A 33 8.09 -20.75 3.80
CA ILE A 33 8.83 -21.58 2.86
C ILE A 33 8.43 -21.24 1.41
N LEU A 34 9.39 -20.81 0.60
CA LEU A 34 9.14 -20.45 -0.79
C LEU A 34 9.14 -21.69 -1.71
N CYS A 35 8.03 -21.89 -2.43
CA CYS A 35 7.97 -22.85 -3.53
C CYS A 35 8.85 -22.40 -4.72
N PRO A 36 9.20 -23.31 -5.65
CA PRO A 36 10.06 -22.98 -6.78
C PRO A 36 9.58 -21.77 -7.61
N LYS A 37 8.25 -21.66 -7.84
CA LYS A 37 7.66 -20.54 -8.59
C LYS A 37 7.84 -19.20 -7.89
N CYS A 38 7.60 -19.13 -6.58
CA CYS A 38 7.75 -17.88 -5.82
C CYS A 38 9.22 -17.50 -5.65
N ARG A 39 10.10 -18.49 -5.50
CA ARG A 39 11.55 -18.26 -5.44
C ARG A 39 12.06 -17.64 -6.74
N ALA A 40 11.64 -18.18 -7.89
CA ALA A 40 12.02 -17.64 -9.19
C ALA A 40 11.59 -16.18 -9.39
N LYS A 41 10.40 -15.77 -8.88
CA LYS A 41 9.98 -14.36 -8.92
C LYS A 41 10.93 -13.43 -8.16
N ILE A 42 11.42 -13.87 -7.01
CA ILE A 42 12.37 -13.11 -6.20
C ILE A 42 13.74 -13.06 -6.88
N GLU A 43 14.23 -14.20 -7.38
CA GLU A 43 15.50 -14.30 -8.10
C GLU A 43 15.53 -13.41 -9.36
N LYS A 44 14.40 -13.27 -10.05
CA LYS A 44 14.23 -12.37 -11.20
C LYS A 44 14.04 -10.89 -10.83
N GLY A 45 13.89 -10.58 -9.54
CA GLY A 45 13.58 -9.22 -9.08
C GLY A 45 12.15 -8.75 -9.36
N GLU A 46 11.23 -9.64 -9.74
CA GLU A 46 9.80 -9.33 -9.91
C GLU A 46 9.14 -9.00 -8.56
N VAL A 47 9.66 -9.60 -7.48
CA VAL A 47 9.24 -9.37 -6.09
C VAL A 47 10.49 -9.16 -5.24
N THR A 48 10.58 -8.04 -4.54
CA THR A 48 11.73 -7.77 -3.66
C THR A 48 11.61 -8.51 -2.32
N GLN A 49 12.72 -8.65 -1.58
CA GLN A 49 12.66 -9.17 -0.21
C GLN A 49 11.73 -8.33 0.68
N ARG A 50 11.72 -7.01 0.44
CA ARG A 50 10.85 -6.10 1.17
C ARG A 50 9.37 -6.34 0.87
N ASP A 51 9.04 -6.61 -0.40
CA ASP A 51 7.68 -6.98 -0.80
C ASP A 51 7.24 -8.28 -0.14
N LEU A 52 8.13 -9.27 -0.02
CA LEU A 52 7.85 -10.52 0.69
C LEU A 52 7.52 -10.26 2.17
N GLU A 53 8.30 -9.44 2.86
CA GLU A 53 8.05 -9.09 4.27
C GLU A 53 6.70 -8.38 4.46
N ILE A 54 6.41 -7.39 3.62
CA ILE A 54 5.14 -6.63 3.70
C ILE A 54 3.95 -7.51 3.34
N ALA A 55 4.08 -8.35 2.30
CA ALA A 55 3.04 -9.31 1.94
C ALA A 55 2.74 -10.28 3.09
N ARG A 56 3.77 -10.80 3.77
CA ARG A 56 3.60 -11.65 4.96
C ARG A 56 2.92 -10.92 6.10
N LEU A 57 3.32 -9.68 6.36
CA LEU A 57 2.71 -8.86 7.40
C LEU A 57 1.22 -8.61 7.12
N LEU A 58 0.86 -8.24 5.89
CA LEU A 58 -0.54 -8.06 5.49
C LEU A 58 -1.36 -9.35 5.64
N VAL A 59 -0.82 -10.50 5.21
CA VAL A 59 -1.48 -11.80 5.38
C VAL A 59 -1.63 -12.17 6.86
N SER A 60 -0.66 -11.83 7.71
CA SER A 60 -0.72 -12.17 9.14
C SER A 60 -1.83 -11.44 9.91
N ILE A 61 -2.31 -10.30 9.39
CA ILE A 61 -3.35 -9.49 10.03
C ILE A 61 -4.71 -9.57 9.30
N GLU A 62 -4.80 -10.25 8.15
CA GLU A 62 -6.03 -10.26 7.34
C GLU A 62 -7.23 -10.90 8.02
N ASP A 63 -6.98 -11.82 8.96
CA ASP A 63 -8.01 -12.48 9.76
C ASP A 63 -8.62 -11.54 10.81
N GLU A 64 -7.84 -10.56 11.31
CA GLU A 64 -8.30 -9.49 12.22
C GLU A 64 -9.02 -8.37 11.46
N TYR A 65 -8.63 -8.13 10.20
CA TYR A 65 -9.17 -7.06 9.36
C TYR A 65 -9.79 -7.61 8.05
N PRO A 66 -11.03 -8.14 8.08
CA PRO A 66 -11.63 -8.82 6.93
C PRO A 66 -11.69 -8.03 5.60
N LEU A 67 -11.66 -6.69 5.61
CA LEU A 67 -11.61 -5.91 4.36
C LEU A 67 -10.26 -6.03 3.64
N LEU A 68 -9.18 -6.43 4.33
CA LEU A 68 -7.89 -6.75 3.71
C LEU A 68 -7.96 -7.97 2.80
N GLN A 69 -8.89 -8.89 3.06
CA GLN A 69 -9.02 -10.14 2.31
C GLN A 69 -9.42 -9.96 0.83
N ASP A 70 -9.77 -8.74 0.39
CA ASP A 70 -9.94 -8.39 -1.02
C ASP A 70 -9.03 -7.22 -1.46
N VAL A 71 -7.97 -6.96 -0.71
CA VAL A 71 -6.91 -6.03 -1.11
C VAL A 71 -5.90 -6.78 -1.97
N TYR A 72 -5.54 -6.19 -3.11
CA TYR A 72 -4.44 -6.68 -3.95
C TYR A 72 -3.18 -5.84 -3.71
N PHE A 73 -2.20 -6.41 -3.00
CA PHE A 73 -0.88 -5.82 -2.79
C PHE A 73 0.01 -6.08 -4.00
N ARG A 74 0.47 -5.00 -4.64
CA ARG A 74 1.31 -5.04 -5.84
C ARG A 74 2.80 -5.03 -5.48
N GLY A 75 3.16 -4.34 -4.41
CA GLY A 75 4.56 -4.17 -4.00
C GLY A 75 4.74 -2.94 -3.12
N SER A 76 5.98 -2.60 -2.84
CA SER A 76 6.35 -1.56 -1.91
C SER A 76 7.57 -0.78 -2.41
N VAL A 77 7.64 0.49 -2.02
CA VAL A 77 8.77 1.37 -2.33
C VAL A 77 9.12 2.15 -1.08
N GLU A 78 10.40 2.28 -0.80
CA GLU A 78 10.90 3.04 0.34
C GLU A 78 11.73 4.25 -0.08
N ALA A 79 11.64 5.30 0.72
CA ALA A 79 12.51 6.47 0.66
C ALA A 79 12.65 7.00 2.09
N ASP A 80 13.88 7.04 2.59
CA ASP A 80 14.18 7.45 3.97
C ASP A 80 13.25 6.77 5.00
N ASN A 81 12.50 7.54 5.78
CA ASN A 81 11.57 7.07 6.80
C ASN A 81 10.14 6.80 6.28
N ILE A 82 9.94 6.67 4.96
CA ILE A 82 8.64 6.38 4.36
C ILE A 82 8.64 5.01 3.69
N LEU A 83 7.61 4.23 4.00
CA LEU A 83 7.23 3.02 3.28
C LEU A 83 5.94 3.29 2.50
N ALA A 84 6.02 3.30 1.18
CA ALA A 84 4.88 3.33 0.29
C ALA A 84 4.44 1.90 -0.08
N ILE A 85 3.22 1.53 0.30
CA ILE A 85 2.57 0.26 -0.05
C ILE A 85 1.69 0.51 -1.27
N LEU A 86 1.98 -0.19 -2.37
CA LEU A 86 1.24 -0.09 -3.63
C LEU A 86 0.14 -1.14 -3.67
N VAL A 87 -1.10 -0.70 -3.85
CA VAL A 87 -2.27 -1.57 -3.94
C VAL A 87 -3.04 -1.34 -5.24
N ARG A 88 -3.93 -2.27 -5.60
CA ARG A 88 -4.85 -2.06 -6.73
C ARG A 88 -5.78 -0.87 -6.48
N ARG A 89 -6.15 -0.18 -7.57
CA ARG A 89 -7.15 0.89 -7.57
C ARG A 89 -8.41 0.49 -6.78
N GLY A 90 -8.85 1.34 -5.86
CA GLY A 90 -10.01 1.11 -4.99
C GLY A 90 -9.69 0.41 -3.66
N ASP A 91 -8.51 -0.18 -3.50
CA ASP A 91 -8.16 -0.94 -2.28
C ASP A 91 -7.60 -0.05 -1.16
N VAL A 92 -7.18 1.20 -1.45
CA VAL A 92 -6.72 2.16 -0.43
C VAL A 92 -7.80 2.36 0.64
N ASN A 93 -9.05 2.57 0.23
CA ASN A 93 -10.16 2.78 1.16
C ASN A 93 -10.37 1.59 2.09
N LYS A 94 -10.15 0.36 1.63
CA LYS A 94 -10.29 -0.85 2.46
C LYS A 94 -9.28 -0.87 3.60
N ILE A 95 -8.03 -0.45 3.32
CA ILE A 95 -6.98 -0.34 4.35
C ILE A 95 -7.29 0.80 5.32
N LEU A 96 -7.80 1.93 4.83
CA LEU A 96 -8.13 3.09 5.67
C LEU A 96 -9.42 2.93 6.48
N SER A 97 -10.32 2.02 6.09
CA SER A 97 -11.66 1.83 6.67
C SER A 97 -11.65 1.54 8.17
N TYR A 98 -10.54 1.03 8.72
CA TYR A 98 -10.41 0.75 10.15
C TYR A 98 -9.87 1.94 10.96
N GLY A 99 -10.17 3.17 10.53
CA GLY A 99 -9.74 4.38 11.24
C GLY A 99 -8.21 4.51 11.36
N GLY A 100 -7.48 4.01 10.36
CA GLY A 100 -6.01 4.02 10.35
C GLY A 100 -5.35 3.01 11.30
N LYS A 101 -6.09 2.09 11.95
CA LYS A 101 -5.49 1.04 12.81
C LYS A 101 -4.48 0.17 12.06
N ILE A 102 -4.82 -0.22 10.83
CA ILE A 102 -3.92 -1.01 9.97
C ILE A 102 -2.63 -0.23 9.67
N ILE A 103 -2.75 1.06 9.32
CA ILE A 103 -1.59 1.93 9.07
C ILE A 103 -0.69 1.97 10.30
N LYS A 104 -1.23 2.28 11.49
CA LYS A 104 -0.47 2.31 12.74
C LYS A 104 0.21 0.98 13.06
N LEU A 105 -0.47 -0.14 12.82
CA LEU A 105 0.11 -1.47 13.03
C LEU A 105 1.31 -1.69 12.11
N LEU A 106 1.16 -1.36 10.82
CA LEU A 106 2.23 -1.47 9.84
C LEU A 106 3.41 -0.53 10.20
N GLU A 107 3.13 0.69 10.63
CA GLU A 107 4.14 1.65 11.10
C GLU A 107 4.92 1.09 12.30
N ASN A 108 4.22 0.56 13.30
CA ASN A 108 4.84 -0.03 14.49
C ASN A 108 5.71 -1.26 14.15
N LYS A 109 5.27 -2.09 13.19
CA LYS A 109 5.99 -3.31 12.79
C LYS A 109 7.17 -3.03 11.87
N THR A 110 7.11 -1.95 11.09
CA THR A 110 8.15 -1.61 10.10
C THR A 110 9.10 -0.51 10.58
N GLY A 111 8.72 0.25 11.61
CA GLY A 111 9.47 1.41 12.09
C GLY A 111 9.46 2.61 11.13
N LYS A 112 8.60 2.59 10.10
CA LYS A 112 8.52 3.63 9.05
C LYS A 112 7.15 4.26 8.99
N ASN A 113 7.06 5.49 8.51
CA ASN A 113 5.77 6.12 8.19
C ASN A 113 5.16 5.46 6.96
N VAL A 114 3.93 4.95 7.07
CA VAL A 114 3.30 4.15 6.01
C VAL A 114 2.38 5.02 5.17
N ARG A 115 2.58 4.96 3.84
CA ARG A 115 1.69 5.53 2.83
C ARG A 115 1.12 4.42 2.00
N VAL A 116 -0.19 4.43 1.76
CA VAL A 116 -0.84 3.45 0.88
C VAL A 116 -1.27 4.16 -0.38
N LEU A 117 -0.78 3.71 -1.53
CA LEU A 117 -0.96 4.36 -2.82
C LEU A 117 -1.61 3.39 -3.80
N GLU A 118 -2.53 3.89 -4.61
CA GLU A 118 -3.07 3.12 -5.73
C GLU A 118 -2.06 3.03 -6.88
N TYR A 119 -1.68 1.80 -7.23
CA TYR A 119 -0.95 1.51 -8.45
C TYR A 119 -1.83 1.80 -9.68
N ASN A 120 -1.22 2.34 -10.74
CA ASN A 120 -1.92 2.77 -11.97
C ASN A 120 -3.04 3.82 -11.77
N ALA A 121 -3.07 4.55 -10.65
CA ALA A 121 -3.97 5.68 -10.48
C ALA A 121 -3.60 6.87 -11.38
N SER A 122 -4.53 7.81 -11.55
CA SER A 122 -4.22 9.11 -12.16
C SER A 122 -3.15 9.85 -11.34
N GLU A 123 -2.39 10.73 -11.98
CA GLU A 123 -1.36 11.52 -11.29
C GLU A 123 -1.94 12.29 -10.10
N ARG A 124 -3.13 12.88 -10.29
CA ARG A 124 -3.85 13.59 -9.22
C ARG A 124 -4.14 12.69 -8.02
N LYS A 125 -4.75 11.52 -8.26
CA LYS A 125 -5.09 10.57 -7.18
C LYS A 125 -3.85 10.05 -6.48
N PHE A 126 -2.78 9.76 -7.22
CA PHE A 126 -1.49 9.37 -6.66
C PHE A 126 -0.91 10.45 -5.73
N ILE A 127 -0.94 11.72 -6.14
CA ILE A 127 -0.46 12.85 -5.33
C ILE A 127 -1.34 13.03 -4.09
N GLU A 128 -2.66 12.91 -4.22
CA GLU A 128 -3.60 12.97 -3.10
C GLU A 128 -3.34 11.86 -2.06
N ASP A 129 -3.16 10.61 -2.50
CA ASP A 129 -2.84 9.48 -1.63
C ASP A 129 -1.47 9.64 -0.95
N LEU A 130 -0.48 10.14 -1.70
CA LEU A 130 0.87 10.38 -1.20
C LEU A 130 0.85 11.43 -0.09
N PHE A 131 0.23 12.59 -0.33
CA PHE A 131 0.25 13.72 0.59
C PHE A 131 -0.87 13.74 1.65
N ALA A 132 -1.77 12.75 1.65
CA ALA A 132 -2.78 12.61 2.69
C ALA A 132 -2.18 12.74 4.11
N PRO A 133 -2.86 13.36 5.07
CA PRO A 133 -4.15 14.02 4.99
C PRO A 133 -4.10 15.47 4.49
N LEU A 134 -3.00 15.96 3.89
CA LEU A 134 -2.99 17.30 3.31
C LEU A 134 -3.92 17.39 2.10
N THR A 135 -4.62 18.51 1.98
CA THR A 135 -5.45 18.81 0.82
C THR A 135 -4.56 19.30 -0.32
N VAL A 136 -4.67 18.67 -1.48
CA VAL A 136 -4.04 19.13 -2.72
C VAL A 136 -4.92 20.22 -3.34
N LEU A 137 -4.46 21.47 -3.30
CA LEU A 137 -5.18 22.61 -3.86
C LEU A 137 -4.98 22.72 -5.37
N ALA A 138 -3.76 22.53 -5.84
CA ALA A 138 -3.41 22.65 -7.25
C ALA A 138 -2.29 21.67 -7.64
N ILE A 139 -2.34 21.22 -8.90
CA ILE A 139 -1.28 20.44 -9.56
C ILE A 139 -1.07 21.08 -10.93
N ASN A 140 0.13 21.62 -11.17
CA ASN A 140 0.47 22.30 -12.41
C ASN A 140 1.76 21.72 -12.99
N LYS A 141 1.88 21.67 -14.33
CA LYS A 141 3.13 21.34 -15.01
C LYS A 141 3.93 22.61 -15.29
N ILE A 142 5.22 22.59 -14.99
CA ILE A 142 6.18 23.64 -15.32
C ILE A 142 7.13 23.05 -16.36
N TRP A 143 7.17 23.68 -17.54
CA TRP A 143 8.13 23.37 -18.59
C TRP A 143 9.35 24.27 -18.40
N LEU A 144 10.52 23.67 -18.19
CA LEU A 144 11.76 24.39 -18.02
C LEU A 144 12.46 24.62 -19.38
N PRO A 145 13.30 25.66 -19.51
CA PRO A 145 14.01 25.95 -20.77
C PRO A 145 14.94 24.84 -21.24
N ASP A 146 15.38 23.97 -20.33
CA ASP A 146 16.18 22.78 -20.62
C ASP A 146 15.34 21.60 -21.17
N GLY A 147 14.02 21.80 -21.35
CA GLY A 147 13.07 20.80 -21.84
C GLY A 147 12.55 19.85 -20.75
N SER A 148 13.01 19.98 -19.50
CA SER A 148 12.53 19.15 -18.40
C SER A 148 11.17 19.62 -17.86
N ILE A 149 10.46 18.71 -17.19
CA ILE A 149 9.12 18.96 -16.63
C ILE A 149 9.17 18.82 -15.11
N GLU A 150 8.72 19.86 -14.41
CA GLU A 150 8.41 19.78 -12.99
C GLU A 150 6.90 19.81 -12.75
N THR A 151 6.43 19.06 -11.75
CA THR A 151 5.03 19.06 -11.33
C THR A 151 4.91 19.83 -10.03
N ARG A 152 4.39 21.05 -10.10
CA ARG A 152 4.13 21.91 -8.94
C ARG A 152 2.87 21.44 -8.22
N VAL A 153 2.98 21.18 -6.92
CA VAL A 153 1.88 20.74 -6.06
C VAL A 153 1.72 21.72 -4.91
N ILE A 154 0.54 22.33 -4.79
CA ILE A 154 0.22 23.25 -3.71
C ILE A 154 -0.63 22.51 -2.67
N LEU A 155 -0.12 22.42 -1.44
CA LEU A 155 -0.72 21.68 -0.34
C LEU A 155 -1.26 22.61 0.75
N ARG A 156 -2.34 22.20 1.41
CA ARG A 156 -2.89 22.87 2.61
C ARG A 156 -3.28 21.86 3.66
N GLY A 157 -3.04 22.16 4.93
CA GLY A 157 -3.52 21.33 6.03
C GLY A 157 -2.81 21.59 7.36
N LYS A 158 -3.50 21.28 8.46
CA LYS A 158 -2.99 21.47 9.83
C LYS A 158 -1.77 20.59 10.15
N ASP A 159 -1.62 19.47 9.44
CA ASP A 159 -0.52 18.51 9.61
C ASP A 159 0.79 18.91 8.90
N LYS A 160 0.87 20.13 8.34
CA LYS A 160 2.06 20.65 7.63
C LYS A 160 3.35 20.42 8.41
N LYS A 161 3.39 20.77 9.69
CA LYS A 161 4.59 20.62 10.55
C LYS A 161 5.05 19.17 10.70
N ARG A 162 4.11 18.21 10.74
CA ARG A 162 4.42 16.77 10.87
C ARG A 162 4.95 16.18 9.56
N ILE A 163 4.46 16.65 8.42
CA ILE A 163 4.78 16.10 7.10
C ILE A 163 6.01 16.75 6.48
N MET A 164 6.30 18.01 6.84
CA MET A 164 7.42 18.79 6.28
C MET A 164 8.78 18.06 6.31
N PRO A 165 9.18 17.35 7.39
CA PRO A 165 10.44 16.59 7.41
C PRO A 165 10.51 15.48 6.35
N ASN A 166 9.35 14.93 5.99
CA ASN A 166 9.20 13.79 5.10
C ASN A 166 9.01 14.19 3.63
N ILE A 167 8.95 15.49 3.30
CA ILE A 167 8.65 15.95 1.93
C ILE A 167 9.64 15.42 0.90
N ASN A 168 10.94 15.44 1.21
CA ASN A 168 11.94 14.94 0.26
C ASN A 168 11.76 13.45 -0.03
N ALA A 169 11.52 12.63 0.99
CA ALA A 169 11.19 11.22 0.84
C ALA A 169 9.94 11.02 -0.03
N MET A 170 8.90 11.83 0.14
CA MET A 170 7.69 11.76 -0.69
C MET A 170 7.97 12.13 -2.15
N LYS A 171 8.83 13.12 -2.41
CA LYS A 171 9.28 13.46 -3.77
C LYS A 171 10.05 12.29 -4.41
N GLU A 172 10.88 11.60 -3.64
CA GLU A 172 11.59 10.41 -4.12
C GLU A 172 10.64 9.25 -4.43
N ILE A 173 9.64 9.00 -3.58
CA ILE A 173 8.58 8.02 -3.87
C ILE A 173 7.86 8.38 -5.18
N ALA A 174 7.49 9.64 -5.37
CA ALA A 174 6.85 10.10 -6.61
C ALA A 174 7.73 9.86 -7.84
N LYS A 175 9.04 10.13 -7.73
CA LYS A 175 10.01 9.84 -8.79
C LYS A 175 10.13 8.34 -9.07
N LYS A 176 10.26 7.51 -8.04
CA LYS A 176 10.40 6.03 -8.17
C LYS A 176 9.13 5.36 -8.73
N VAL A 177 7.95 5.83 -8.35
CA VAL A 177 6.67 5.16 -8.71
C VAL A 177 6.07 5.71 -10.01
N LYS A 178 6.19 7.02 -10.26
CA LYS A 178 5.55 7.69 -11.40
C LYS A 178 6.52 8.36 -12.37
N GLY A 179 7.82 8.42 -12.04
CA GLY A 179 8.81 9.13 -12.86
C GLY A 179 8.64 10.66 -12.84
N ILE A 180 7.86 11.21 -11.90
CA ILE A 180 7.57 12.65 -11.86
C ILE A 180 8.48 13.37 -10.87
N THR A 181 8.99 14.53 -11.28
CA THR A 181 9.72 15.46 -10.41
C THR A 181 8.75 16.45 -9.79
N LEU A 182 8.59 16.41 -8.47
CA LEU A 182 7.66 17.30 -7.77
C LEU A 182 8.35 18.60 -7.32
N ARG A 183 7.61 19.71 -7.35
CA ARG A 183 7.90 20.96 -6.62
C ARG A 183 6.76 21.20 -5.63
N VAL A 184 7.02 20.98 -4.34
CA VAL A 184 5.97 21.06 -3.31
C VAL A 184 5.99 22.44 -2.67
N GLU A 185 4.83 23.06 -2.60
CA GLU A 185 4.59 24.32 -1.92
C GLU A 185 3.41 24.20 -0.97
N PHE A 186 3.37 25.08 0.03
CA PHE A 186 2.29 25.11 0.99
C PHE A 186 1.56 26.43 0.91
N SER A 187 0.23 26.37 0.87
CA SER A 187 -0.61 27.51 1.20
C SER A 187 -0.55 27.77 2.70
N ASP A 188 -0.73 29.04 3.07
CA ASP A 188 -1.10 29.45 4.42
C ASP A 188 -2.54 29.02 4.75
#